data_AF-L1QFV4-F1
#
_entry.id   AF-L1QFV4-F1
#
_cell.length_a   1.000
_cell.length_b   1.000
_cell.length_c   1.000
_cell.angle_alpha   90.00
_cell.angle_beta   90.00
_cell.angle_gamma   90.00
#
_symmetry.space_group_name_H-M   'P 1'
#
loop_
_entity.id
_entity.type
_entity.pdbx_description
1 polymer ?
#
loop_
_entity_poly.entity_id
_entity_poly.type
_entity_poly.pdbx_seq_one_letter_code
_entity_poly.pdbx_strand_id
1 'polypeptide(L)'
;MVFFIDKIGGYTMKNTIKIIEMYPKSFKANVYTIDPFRMIGLIDVNIKYIYGVERVTLAYFRSSGTNSGKIKGLWYPIVGIKMNSGYFTEFTDDINLILTKCTKRGRAKEGWLAKSLFFDNESHRESKVRGFSSGTHYNSLLYIGETLRDLYEEGDFNKINYLDSKRLNEIIISNNIYYGNNHSQRYNYEEFIKDIFNERQN
;
A
#
# COMPACT_ATOMS: atom_id res chain seq x y z
N MET A 1 20.76 31.62 14.68
CA MET A 1 19.59 32.42 15.08
C MET A 1 18.89 32.90 13.82
N VAL A 2 17.78 32.25 13.44
CA VAL A 2 16.66 32.87 12.71
C VAL A 2 15.43 32.12 13.20
N PHE A 3 14.54 32.86 13.85
CA PHE A 3 13.22 32.43 14.28
C PHE A 3 12.25 32.51 13.09
N PHE A 4 11.31 31.57 13.00
CA PHE A 4 9.98 31.87 12.50
C PHE A 4 8.96 31.29 13.49
N ILE A 5 8.30 32.22 14.20
CA ILE A 5 7.07 31.99 14.96
C ILE A 5 5.95 32.31 13.96
N ASP A 6 5.15 31.33 13.60
CA ASP A 6 3.85 31.61 13.00
C ASP A 6 2.77 31.58 14.08
N LYS A 7 2.03 32.68 14.11
CA LYS A 7 0.92 33.00 14.99
C LYS A 7 -0.22 31.99 14.86
N ILE A 8 -0.88 31.81 16.00
CA ILE A 8 -2.12 31.07 16.21
C ILE A 8 -3.23 31.65 15.31
N GLY A 9 -3.70 30.83 14.37
CA GLY A 9 -4.98 30.94 13.68
C GLY A 9 -5.61 29.56 13.66
N GLY A 10 -6.84 29.42 14.15
CA GLY A 10 -7.52 28.15 14.32
C GLY A 10 -7.71 27.40 13.00
N TYR A 11 -6.78 26.50 12.70
CA TYR A 11 -6.96 25.41 11.75
C TYR A 11 -6.92 24.13 12.58
N THR A 12 -7.98 23.32 12.52
CA THR A 12 -7.91 21.91 12.91
C THR A 12 -6.72 21.33 12.17
N MET A 13 -5.61 21.06 12.87
CA MET A 13 -4.47 20.36 12.27
C MET A 13 -5.03 19.06 11.72
N LYS A 14 -5.16 18.97 10.38
CA LYS A 14 -5.33 17.70 9.70
C LYS A 14 -4.06 16.93 9.97
N ASN A 15 -4.08 16.18 11.06
CA ASN A 15 -3.10 15.20 11.45
C ASN A 15 -2.92 14.24 10.27
N THR A 16 -1.96 14.55 9.41
CA THR A 16 -1.79 13.83 8.15
C THR A 16 -0.83 12.69 8.39
N ILE A 17 -1.30 11.47 8.17
CA ILE A 17 -0.43 10.30 8.09
C ILE A 17 0.47 10.52 6.87
N LYS A 18 1.78 10.24 7.00
CA LYS A 18 2.74 10.47 5.90
C LYS A 18 3.81 9.39 5.87
N ILE A 19 4.06 8.82 4.70
CA ILE A 19 5.29 8.04 4.46
C ILE A 19 6.47 9.02 4.44
N ILE A 20 7.47 8.80 5.29
CA ILE A 20 8.62 9.71 5.44
C ILE A 20 9.95 9.08 5.01
N GLU A 21 10.05 7.76 5.00
CA GLU A 21 11.29 7.04 4.65
C GLU A 21 10.93 5.64 4.14
N MET A 22 11.72 5.12 3.20
CA MET A 22 11.65 3.72 2.77
C MET A 22 12.96 3.00 3.09
N TYR A 23 12.90 1.67 3.27
CA TYR A 23 14.07 0.84 3.53
C TYR A 23 14.34 -0.11 2.35
N PRO A 24 15.06 0.31 1.29
CA PRO A 24 15.29 -0.50 0.08
C PRO A 24 15.79 -1.93 0.38
N LYS A 25 16.71 -2.08 1.34
CA LYS A 25 17.28 -3.37 1.73
C LYS A 25 16.28 -4.35 2.35
N SER A 26 15.10 -3.88 2.79
CA SER A 26 14.04 -4.77 3.29
C SER A 26 13.17 -5.33 2.17
N PHE A 27 13.39 -4.90 0.91
CA PHE A 27 12.59 -5.34 -0.22
C PHE A 27 12.70 -6.86 -0.38
N LYS A 28 11.54 -7.51 -0.33
CA LYS A 28 11.36 -8.94 -0.50
C LYS A 28 10.36 -9.17 -1.61
N ALA A 29 10.66 -10.08 -2.52
CA ALA A 29 9.74 -10.40 -3.61
C ALA A 29 9.72 -11.89 -3.94
N ASN A 30 8.59 -12.32 -4.50
CA ASN A 30 8.43 -13.66 -5.03
C ASN A 30 7.49 -13.68 -6.23
N VAL A 31 7.64 -14.72 -7.06
CA VAL A 31 6.70 -14.99 -8.14
C VAL A 31 5.37 -15.43 -7.52
N TYR A 32 4.30 -14.75 -7.93
CA TYR A 32 2.95 -15.04 -7.48
C TYR A 32 2.19 -15.90 -8.49
N THR A 33 2.20 -15.50 -9.77
CA THR A 33 1.62 -16.27 -10.87
C THR A 33 2.54 -16.24 -12.08
N ILE A 34 2.61 -17.33 -12.84
CA ILE A 34 3.44 -17.41 -14.06
C ILE A 34 2.65 -16.91 -15.28
N ASP A 35 1.36 -17.25 -15.38
CA ASP A 35 0.49 -16.81 -16.46
C ASP A 35 -0.88 -16.31 -15.94
N PRO A 36 -1.16 -14.99 -16.03
CA PRO A 36 -0.24 -13.93 -16.41
C PRO A 36 0.90 -13.77 -15.38
N PHE A 37 2.09 -13.38 -15.82
CA PHE A 37 3.22 -13.19 -14.92
C PHE A 37 2.96 -12.07 -13.91
N ARG A 38 3.01 -12.39 -12.62
CA ARG A 38 2.88 -11.42 -11.53
C ARG A 38 3.88 -11.77 -10.43
N MET A 39 4.49 -10.74 -9.88
CA MET A 39 5.25 -10.84 -8.64
C MET A 39 4.55 -10.06 -7.55
N ILE A 40 4.73 -10.51 -6.32
CA ILE A 40 4.29 -9.82 -5.11
C ILE A 40 5.52 -9.48 -4.28
N GLY A 41 5.45 -8.37 -3.56
CA GLY A 41 6.57 -7.84 -2.82
C GLY A 41 6.14 -7.15 -1.55
N LEU A 42 7.08 -7.10 -0.60
CA LEU A 42 6.95 -6.47 0.70
C LEU A 42 8.11 -5.49 0.86
N ILE A 43 7.81 -4.29 1.34
CA ILE A 43 8.78 -3.23 1.60
C ILE A 43 8.45 -2.56 2.92
N ASP A 44 9.46 -2.32 3.75
CA ASP A 44 9.27 -1.55 4.98
C ASP A 44 9.45 -0.06 4.71
N VAL A 45 8.60 0.74 5.34
CA VAL A 45 8.63 2.20 5.31
C VAL A 45 8.41 2.76 6.71
N ASN A 46 8.92 3.95 6.98
CA ASN A 46 8.48 4.72 8.14
C ASN A 46 7.28 5.56 7.76
N ILE A 47 6.25 5.48 8.59
CA ILE A 47 5.05 6.28 8.48
C ILE A 47 4.92 7.12 9.74
N LYS A 48 4.78 8.43 9.56
CA LYS A 48 4.44 9.38 10.62
C LYS A 48 2.93 9.35 10.84
N TYR A 49 2.53 9.01 12.06
CA TYR A 49 1.18 9.09 12.58
C TYR A 49 1.07 10.20 13.64
N ILE A 50 -0.12 10.36 14.20
CA ILE A 50 -0.38 11.28 15.32
C ILE A 50 0.35 10.87 16.60
N TYR A 51 0.60 9.57 16.74
CA TYR A 51 1.18 8.96 17.93
C TYR A 51 2.69 8.68 17.77
N GLY A 52 3.30 9.06 16.65
CA GLY A 52 4.73 8.89 16.43
C GLY A 52 5.06 8.37 15.03
N VAL A 53 6.32 8.00 14.85
CA VAL A 53 6.80 7.33 13.63
C VAL A 53 6.84 5.84 13.88
N GLU A 54 6.28 5.06 12.98
CA GLU A 54 6.27 3.60 13.05
C GLU A 54 6.81 3.01 11.75
N ARG A 55 7.52 1.88 11.85
CA ARG A 55 7.93 1.07 10.72
C ARG A 55 6.80 0.14 10.31
N VAL A 56 6.37 0.23 9.06
CA VAL A 56 5.23 -0.51 8.52
C VAL A 56 5.65 -1.24 7.26
N THR A 57 5.31 -2.53 7.17
CA THR A 57 5.49 -3.29 5.93
C THR A 57 4.30 -3.06 5.01
N LEU A 58 4.57 -2.62 3.77
CA LEU A 58 3.59 -2.42 2.71
C LEU A 58 3.70 -3.53 1.65
N ALA A 59 2.57 -3.89 1.04
CA ALA A 59 2.51 -4.88 -0.02
C ALA A 59 2.36 -4.23 -1.41
N TYR A 60 3.13 -4.73 -2.36
CA TYR A 60 3.13 -4.29 -3.76
C TYR A 60 3.02 -5.49 -4.71
N PHE A 61 2.59 -5.25 -5.95
CA PHE A 61 2.66 -6.22 -7.03
C PHE A 61 3.30 -5.63 -8.28
N ARG A 62 4.07 -6.45 -9.00
CA ARG A 62 4.66 -6.08 -10.29
C ARG A 62 3.63 -6.25 -11.40
N SER A 63 3.40 -5.20 -12.16
CA SER A 63 2.47 -5.20 -13.29
C SER A 63 3.06 -5.86 -14.53
N SER A 64 2.29 -6.74 -15.18
CA SER A 64 2.60 -7.31 -16.50
C SER A 64 2.27 -6.36 -17.66
N GLY A 65 1.66 -5.20 -17.39
CA GLY A 65 1.25 -4.22 -18.40
C GLY A 65 -0.06 -4.55 -19.14
N THR A 66 -0.78 -5.60 -18.73
CA THR A 66 -2.03 -5.99 -19.41
C THR A 66 -3.22 -5.21 -18.87
N ASN A 67 -3.81 -4.35 -19.70
CA ASN A 67 -5.06 -3.60 -19.51
C ASN A 67 -5.15 -2.62 -18.31
N SER A 68 -5.89 -1.53 -18.52
CA SER A 68 -6.23 -0.47 -17.54
C SER A 68 -5.19 0.65 -17.30
N GLY A 69 -4.23 0.87 -18.21
CA GLY A 69 -3.30 2.00 -18.13
C GLY A 69 -2.18 1.85 -17.08
N LYS A 70 -1.87 0.61 -16.68
CA LYS A 70 -0.72 0.30 -15.83
C LYS A 70 0.53 0.14 -16.68
N ILE A 71 1.65 0.66 -16.18
CA ILE A 71 2.96 0.56 -16.81
C ILE A 71 3.49 -0.86 -16.56
N LYS A 72 4.02 -1.50 -17.60
CA LYS A 72 4.66 -2.81 -17.49
C LYS A 72 5.93 -2.69 -16.65
N GLY A 73 6.14 -3.61 -15.72
CA GLY A 73 7.31 -3.62 -14.82
C GLY A 73 7.20 -2.72 -13.60
N LEU A 74 6.29 -1.74 -13.59
CA LEU A 74 6.07 -0.91 -12.40
C LEU A 74 5.40 -1.70 -11.27
N TRP A 75 5.76 -1.38 -10.03
CA TRP A 75 5.17 -1.94 -8.83
C TRP A 75 4.04 -1.07 -8.31
N TYR A 76 2.92 -1.69 -7.97
CA TYR A 76 1.70 -1.01 -7.52
C TYR A 76 1.29 -1.50 -6.14
N PRO A 77 0.81 -0.61 -5.25
CA PRO A 77 0.38 -1.00 -3.92
C PRO A 77 -0.86 -1.91 -3.98
N ILE A 78 -0.93 -2.86 -3.05
CA ILE A 78 -2.09 -3.72 -2.79
C ILE A 78 -2.39 -3.76 -1.31
N VAL A 79 -3.67 -3.88 -0.97
CA VAL A 79 -4.13 -4.04 0.42
C VAL A 79 -3.98 -5.50 0.88
N GLY A 80 -3.77 -6.43 -0.05
CA GLY A 80 -3.67 -7.88 0.19
C GLY A 80 -4.10 -8.68 -1.03
N ILE A 81 -4.33 -9.98 -0.85
CA ILE A 81 -4.76 -10.90 -1.92
C ILE A 81 -5.98 -11.70 -1.45
N LYS A 82 -7.03 -11.75 -2.29
CA LYS A 82 -8.24 -12.51 -1.98
C LYS A 82 -7.92 -14.01 -1.89
N MET A 83 -8.30 -14.64 -0.78
CA MET A 83 -8.07 -16.07 -0.54
C MET A 83 -9.25 -16.94 -0.97
N ASN A 84 -10.46 -16.40 -0.96
CA ASN A 84 -11.68 -17.15 -1.33
C ASN A 84 -12.56 -16.32 -2.26
N SER A 85 -13.20 -16.91 -3.26
CA SER A 85 -14.14 -16.16 -4.12
C SER A 85 -15.37 -15.71 -3.32
N GLY A 86 -15.80 -14.45 -3.46
CA GLY A 86 -16.97 -13.92 -2.76
C GLY A 86 -16.75 -12.55 -2.13
N TYR A 87 -17.47 -12.29 -1.03
CA TYR A 87 -17.30 -11.08 -0.20
C TYR A 87 -15.95 -11.11 0.53
N PHE A 88 -15.49 -9.94 0.98
CA PHE A 88 -14.28 -9.79 1.77
C PHE A 88 -14.55 -10.17 3.23
N THR A 89 -13.89 -11.23 3.70
CA THR A 89 -14.03 -11.73 5.08
C THR A 89 -12.71 -12.22 5.68
N GLU A 90 -11.62 -12.21 4.90
CA GLU A 90 -10.33 -12.81 5.27
C GLU A 90 -9.26 -11.81 5.76
N PHE A 91 -9.55 -10.50 5.71
CA PHE A 91 -8.68 -9.48 6.28
C PHE A 91 -9.18 -9.11 7.68
N THR A 92 -9.12 -7.83 8.02
CA THR A 92 -9.67 -7.26 9.25
C THR A 92 -10.99 -6.57 8.96
N ASP A 93 -11.85 -6.35 9.96
CA ASP A 93 -13.18 -5.76 9.74
C ASP A 93 -13.12 -4.43 9.00
N ASP A 94 -12.17 -3.57 9.37
CA ASP A 94 -11.92 -2.28 8.73
C ASP A 94 -11.50 -2.44 7.26
N ILE A 95 -10.52 -3.32 6.99
CA ILE A 95 -10.03 -3.56 5.63
C ILE A 95 -11.11 -4.22 4.77
N ASN A 96 -11.86 -5.18 5.32
CA ASN A 96 -12.97 -5.85 4.64
C ASN A 96 -14.05 -4.82 4.25
N LEU A 97 -14.39 -3.90 5.15
CA LEU A 97 -15.34 -2.82 4.87
C LEU A 97 -14.84 -1.88 3.76
N ILE A 98 -13.59 -1.43 3.84
CA ILE A 98 -12.98 -0.54 2.84
C ILE A 98 -12.95 -1.21 1.46
N LEU A 99 -12.48 -2.46 1.39
CA LEU A 99 -12.43 -3.22 0.13
C LEU A 99 -13.81 -3.47 -0.46
N THR A 100 -14.81 -3.71 0.40
CA THR A 100 -16.22 -3.85 0.00
C THR A 100 -16.73 -2.57 -0.66
N LYS A 101 -16.44 -1.40 -0.09
CA LYS A 101 -16.82 -0.09 -0.64
C LYS A 101 -16.09 0.24 -1.94
N CYS A 102 -14.81 -0.14 -2.05
CA CYS A 102 -13.98 0.20 -3.21
C CYS A 102 -14.12 -0.77 -4.39
N THR A 103 -14.72 -1.95 -4.19
CA THR A 103 -14.78 -3.00 -5.21
C THR A 103 -16.19 -3.15 -5.75
N LYS A 104 -16.32 -3.30 -7.08
CA LYS A 104 -17.61 -3.50 -7.73
C LYS A 104 -18.39 -4.65 -7.08
N ARG A 105 -19.60 -4.37 -6.59
CA ARG A 105 -20.48 -5.31 -5.85
C ARG A 105 -19.87 -5.86 -4.55
N GLY A 106 -18.78 -5.29 -4.04
CA GLY A 106 -18.11 -5.72 -2.81
C GLY A 106 -17.53 -7.13 -2.87
N ARG A 107 -17.23 -7.66 -4.06
CA ARG A 107 -16.84 -9.06 -4.27
C ARG A 107 -15.64 -9.20 -5.20
N ALA A 108 -14.84 -10.23 -4.97
CA ALA A 108 -13.72 -10.57 -5.84
C ALA A 108 -13.55 -12.09 -5.96
N LYS A 109 -12.85 -12.53 -7.01
CA LYS A 109 -12.44 -13.92 -7.17
C LYS A 109 -11.20 -14.21 -6.33
N GLU A 110 -11.01 -15.46 -5.96
CA GLU A 110 -9.74 -15.94 -5.40
C GLU A 110 -8.55 -15.51 -6.27
N GLY A 111 -7.46 -15.17 -5.60
CA GLY A 111 -6.23 -14.71 -6.19
C GLY A 111 -6.26 -13.28 -6.73
N TRP A 112 -7.38 -12.57 -6.57
CA TRP A 112 -7.50 -11.17 -6.95
C TRP A 112 -6.66 -10.27 -6.04
N LEU A 113 -5.84 -9.42 -6.67
CA LEU A 113 -5.01 -8.44 -5.99
C LEU A 113 -5.87 -7.27 -5.50
N ALA A 114 -5.93 -7.06 -4.18
CA ALA A 114 -6.81 -6.10 -3.53
C ALA A 114 -6.35 -4.65 -3.70
N LYS A 115 -6.51 -4.12 -4.91
CA LYS A 115 -5.94 -2.84 -5.32
C LYS A 115 -6.95 -1.72 -5.53
N SER A 116 -8.26 -1.99 -5.59
CA SER A 116 -9.27 -1.01 -6.01
C SER A 116 -9.24 0.30 -5.22
N LEU A 117 -8.80 0.28 -3.96
CA LEU A 117 -8.59 1.46 -3.13
C LEU A 117 -7.73 2.52 -3.83
N PHE A 118 -6.67 2.08 -4.52
CA PHE A 118 -5.69 2.92 -5.22
C PHE A 118 -6.09 3.29 -6.65
N PHE A 119 -7.26 2.84 -7.12
CA PHE A 119 -7.76 3.12 -8.47
C PHE A 119 -9.02 3.98 -8.37
N ASP A 120 -8.81 5.26 -8.07
CA ASP A 120 -9.90 6.22 -8.05
C ASP A 120 -10.36 6.61 -9.46
N ASN A 121 -11.65 6.88 -9.62
CA ASN A 121 -12.29 7.18 -10.90
C ASN A 121 -12.03 8.63 -11.35
N GLU A 122 -11.61 9.52 -10.44
CA GLU A 122 -11.28 10.92 -10.75
C GLU A 122 -9.88 11.08 -11.37
N SER A 123 -9.61 10.31 -12.43
CA SER A 123 -8.46 10.54 -13.31
C SER A 123 -8.69 11.74 -14.24
N HIS A 124 -9.13 12.89 -13.72
CA HIS A 124 -9.26 14.14 -14.50
C HIS A 124 -7.92 14.90 -14.63
N ARG A 125 -6.83 14.37 -14.11
CA ARG A 125 -5.48 14.92 -14.32
C ARG A 125 -4.70 14.00 -15.24
N GLU A 126 -4.65 14.35 -16.53
CA GLU A 126 -3.94 13.61 -17.59
C GLU A 126 -2.47 13.30 -17.26
N SER A 127 -1.88 13.96 -16.26
CA SER A 127 -0.48 13.82 -15.86
C SER A 127 -0.17 12.75 -14.80
N LYS A 128 -1.17 12.09 -14.17
CA LYS A 128 -0.92 11.09 -13.11
C LYS A 128 -0.98 9.65 -13.63
N VAL A 129 0.02 8.85 -13.26
CA VAL A 129 0.00 7.38 -13.41
C VAL A 129 -1.13 6.80 -12.55
N ARG A 130 -2.03 6.01 -13.17
CA ARG A 130 -3.14 5.34 -12.48
C ARG A 130 -2.65 4.20 -11.59
N GLY A 131 -3.41 3.89 -10.53
CA GLY A 131 -3.13 2.77 -9.64
C GLY A 131 -2.35 3.12 -8.39
N PHE A 132 -2.31 4.42 -8.09
CA PHE A 132 -1.83 5.00 -6.85
C PHE A 132 -2.95 5.90 -6.31
N SER A 133 -3.05 6.05 -4.98
CA SER A 133 -4.08 6.85 -4.31
C SER A 133 -4.24 8.24 -4.96
N SER A 134 -5.45 8.80 -5.04
CA SER A 134 -5.67 10.13 -5.64
C SER A 134 -5.18 11.30 -4.77
N GLY A 135 -5.10 11.08 -3.45
CA GLY A 135 -4.79 12.09 -2.43
C GLY A 135 -3.29 12.32 -2.14
N THR A 136 -2.97 12.64 -0.87
CA THR A 136 -1.65 13.13 -0.47
C THR A 136 -0.58 12.05 -0.50
N HIS A 137 -0.98 10.77 -0.40
CA HIS A 137 -0.07 9.63 -0.49
C HIS A 137 0.40 9.29 -1.91
N TYR A 138 -0.16 9.94 -2.94
CA TYR A 138 0.10 9.61 -4.34
C TYR A 138 1.59 9.56 -4.68
N ASN A 139 2.32 10.65 -4.39
CA ASN A 139 3.73 10.79 -4.78
C ASN A 139 4.61 9.77 -4.04
N SER A 140 4.38 9.56 -2.74
CA SER A 140 5.17 8.61 -1.95
C SER A 140 4.94 7.17 -2.39
N LEU A 141 3.69 6.79 -2.68
CA LEU A 141 3.38 5.43 -3.15
C LEU A 141 3.94 5.17 -4.55
N LEU A 142 3.91 6.18 -5.44
CA LEU A 142 4.53 6.11 -6.76
C LEU A 142 6.05 5.99 -6.66
N TYR A 143 6.70 6.83 -5.86
CA TYR A 143 8.14 6.81 -5.64
C TYR A 143 8.63 5.44 -5.15
N ILE A 144 7.91 4.83 -4.20
CA ILE A 144 8.21 3.45 -3.77
C ILE A 144 8.06 2.50 -4.96
N GLY A 145 6.96 2.56 -5.70
CA GLY A 145 6.72 1.69 -6.86
C GLY A 145 7.80 1.76 -7.93
N GLU A 146 8.32 2.95 -8.21
CA GLU A 146 9.45 3.18 -9.12
C GLU A 146 10.75 2.64 -8.54
N THR A 147 11.03 2.89 -7.26
CA THR A 147 12.23 2.37 -6.60
C THR A 147 12.24 0.84 -6.58
N LEU A 148 11.10 0.20 -6.31
CA LEU A 148 10.98 -1.27 -6.33
C LEU A 148 11.19 -1.86 -7.74
N ARG A 149 10.84 -1.10 -8.79
CA ARG A 149 11.15 -1.51 -10.16
C ARG A 149 12.65 -1.51 -10.35
N ASP A 150 13.33 -0.42 -10.01
CA ASP A 150 14.75 -0.27 -10.25
C ASP A 150 15.56 -1.32 -9.46
N LEU A 151 15.25 -1.53 -8.18
CA LEU A 151 15.82 -2.61 -7.35
C LEU A 151 15.61 -4.00 -7.97
N TYR A 152 14.42 -4.27 -8.50
CA TYR A 152 14.13 -5.56 -9.11
C TYR A 152 14.95 -5.79 -10.41
N GLU A 153 15.02 -4.77 -11.27
CA GLU A 153 15.77 -4.86 -12.54
C GLU A 153 17.29 -4.94 -12.30
N GLU A 154 17.79 -4.36 -11.20
CA GLU A 154 19.19 -4.46 -10.76
C GLU A 154 19.50 -5.77 -10.01
N GLY A 155 18.47 -6.56 -9.66
CA GLY A 155 18.61 -7.78 -8.85
C GLY A 155 18.84 -7.52 -7.36
N ASP A 156 18.67 -6.30 -6.88
CA ASP A 156 18.89 -5.87 -5.51
C ASP A 156 17.63 -6.04 -4.64
N PHE A 157 17.18 -7.29 -4.51
CA PHE A 157 16.05 -7.67 -3.67
C PHE A 157 16.23 -9.07 -3.07
N ASN A 158 15.56 -9.31 -1.95
CA ASN A 158 15.56 -10.63 -1.33
C ASN A 158 14.46 -11.50 -1.95
N LYS A 159 14.85 -12.52 -2.73
CA LYS A 159 13.89 -13.53 -3.18
C LYS A 159 13.47 -14.41 -2.02
N ILE A 160 12.17 -14.47 -1.73
CA ILE A 160 11.62 -15.29 -0.65
C ILE A 160 10.63 -16.31 -1.19
N ASN A 161 11.04 -17.57 -1.28
CA ASN A 161 10.24 -18.63 -1.90
C ASN A 161 8.94 -18.97 -1.15
N TYR A 162 8.85 -18.66 0.15
CA TYR A 162 7.64 -18.90 0.96
C TYR A 162 6.64 -17.74 0.94
N LEU A 163 6.92 -16.65 0.22
CA LEU A 163 5.99 -15.53 0.11
C LEU A 163 4.91 -15.87 -0.92
N ASP A 164 3.76 -16.34 -0.42
CA ASP A 164 2.52 -16.58 -1.17
C ASP A 164 1.40 -15.61 -0.71
N SER A 165 0.18 -15.78 -1.22
CA SER A 165 -0.98 -14.95 -0.85
C SER A 165 -1.30 -15.00 0.64
N LYS A 166 -1.25 -16.18 1.24
CA LYS A 166 -1.58 -16.38 2.65
C LYS A 166 -0.54 -15.68 3.50
N ARG A 167 0.74 -15.91 3.21
CA ARG A 167 1.85 -15.32 3.96
C ARG A 167 1.91 -13.81 3.82
N LEU A 168 1.65 -13.29 2.61
CA LEU A 168 1.57 -11.85 2.38
C LEU A 168 0.49 -11.24 3.28
N ASN A 169 -0.72 -11.80 3.27
CA ASN A 169 -1.80 -11.32 4.12
C ASN A 169 -1.45 -11.41 5.61
N GLU A 170 -0.93 -12.55 6.09
CA GLU A 170 -0.49 -12.72 7.48
C GLU A 170 0.53 -11.65 7.94
N ILE A 171 1.45 -11.26 7.05
CA ILE A 171 2.46 -10.25 7.37
C ILE A 171 1.82 -8.88 7.51
N ILE A 172 1.02 -8.44 6.53
CA ILE A 172 0.46 -7.08 6.53
C ILE A 172 -0.55 -6.83 7.65
N ILE A 173 -1.27 -7.87 8.11
CA ILE A 173 -2.23 -7.79 9.22
C ILE A 173 -1.70 -8.50 10.49
N SER A 174 -0.38 -8.58 10.64
CA SER A 174 0.25 -9.21 11.81
C SER A 174 -0.01 -8.41 13.09
N ASN A 175 -0.34 -9.11 14.18
CA ASN A 175 -0.42 -8.50 15.51
C ASN A 175 0.95 -8.26 16.16
N ASN A 176 2.05 -8.61 15.47
CA ASN A 176 3.39 -8.38 15.98
C ASN A 176 3.71 -6.88 16.01
N ILE A 177 4.40 -6.47 17.07
CA ILE A 177 4.99 -5.13 17.19
C ILE A 177 6.44 -5.25 16.69
N TYR A 178 6.78 -4.50 15.64
CA TYR A 178 8.14 -4.49 15.12
C TYR A 178 9.09 -3.69 16.01
N TYR A 179 10.38 -3.97 15.92
CA TYR A 179 11.37 -3.27 16.73
C TYR A 179 11.31 -1.75 16.47
N GLY A 180 11.14 -0.97 17.55
CA GLY A 180 11.00 0.49 17.49
C GLY A 180 9.56 0.98 17.34
N ASN A 181 8.58 0.10 17.13
CA ASN A 181 7.17 0.47 17.05
C ASN A 181 6.50 0.49 18.42
N ASN A 182 5.49 1.35 18.58
CA ASN A 182 4.60 1.33 19.74
C ASN A 182 3.33 0.50 19.47
N HIS A 183 2.97 0.32 18.20
CA HIS A 183 1.76 -0.38 17.79
C HIS A 183 2.07 -1.56 16.88
N SER A 184 1.10 -2.47 16.75
CA SER A 184 1.24 -3.64 15.89
C SER A 184 1.27 -3.24 14.41
N GLN A 185 1.91 -4.09 13.59
CA GLN A 185 1.87 -3.97 12.14
C GLN A 185 0.42 -3.83 11.63
N ARG A 186 -0.51 -4.63 12.16
CA ARG A 186 -1.93 -4.57 11.85
C ARG A 186 -2.52 -3.18 12.10
N TYR A 187 -2.34 -2.63 13.31
CA TYR A 187 -2.93 -1.36 13.68
C TYR A 187 -2.41 -0.22 12.80
N ASN A 188 -1.07 -0.15 12.65
CA ASN A 188 -0.43 0.85 11.82
C ASN A 188 -0.91 0.76 10.36
N TYR A 189 -1.00 -0.46 9.83
CA TYR A 189 -1.47 -0.72 8.48
C TYR A 189 -2.94 -0.34 8.29
N GLU A 190 -3.83 -0.70 9.21
CA GLU A 190 -5.25 -0.32 9.18
C GLU A 190 -5.44 1.20 9.17
N GLU A 191 -4.76 1.91 10.06
CA GLU A 191 -4.84 3.38 10.12
C GLU A 191 -4.33 4.04 8.84
N PHE A 192 -3.26 3.51 8.25
CA PHE A 192 -2.76 3.97 6.95
C PHE A 192 -3.77 3.74 5.82
N ILE A 193 -4.37 2.54 5.75
CA ILE A 193 -5.37 2.21 4.73
C ILE A 193 -6.66 3.04 4.89
N LYS A 194 -7.09 3.31 6.13
CA LYS A 194 -8.23 4.20 6.43
C LYS A 194 -7.96 5.62 5.96
N ASP A 195 -6.76 6.14 6.20
CA ASP A 195 -6.40 7.49 5.78
C ASP A 195 -6.46 7.64 4.25
N ILE A 196 -5.89 6.71 3.50
CA ILE A 196 -6.00 6.66 2.03
C ILE A 196 -7.46 6.58 1.59
N PHE A 197 -8.28 5.77 2.26
CA PHE A 197 -9.70 5.66 1.94
C PHE A 197 -10.45 6.98 2.18
N ASN A 198 -10.16 7.66 3.28
CA ASN A 198 -10.78 8.95 3.62
C ASN A 198 -10.35 10.05 2.66
N GLU A 199 -9.09 10.07 2.22
CA GLU A 199 -8.63 11.01 1.17
C GLU A 199 -9.42 10.88 -0.13
N ARG A 200 -9.86 9.67 -0.48
CA ARG A 200 -10.65 9.40 -1.68
C ARG A 200 -12.10 9.92 -1.58
N GLN A 201 -12.64 10.07 -0.37
CA GLN A 201 -14.02 10.54 -0.17
C GLN A 201 -14.12 12.08 -0.15
N ASN A 202 -12.98 12.77 -0.09
CA ASN A 202 -12.87 14.23 0.04
C ASN A 202 -12.42 14.88 -1.27
#